data_AF-A0A6C0E377-F1
#
_entry.id   AF-A0A6C0E377-F1
#
_cell.length_a   1.000
_cell.length_b   1.000
_cell.length_c   1.000
_cell.angle_alpha   90.00
_cell.angle_beta   90.00
_cell.angle_gamma   90.00
#
_symmetry.space_group_name_H-M   'P 1'
#
loop_
_entity.id
_entity.type
_entity.pdbx_description
1 polymer ?
#
loop_
_entity_poly.entity_id
_entity_poly.type
_entity_poly.pdbx_seq_one_letter_code
_entity_poly.pdbx_strand_id
1 'polypeptide(L)'
;MKVKKKKKEEFKEFRNNEKSAYKTLKIPLKTILLNRDVTQPVIDHLVFEMNDLVIHTYQFIRLFVLHQYTNNNPLSELDDTFILYCIKTLGSRDNRGKKGKDTELLETLEQFYKTEYQPLLNHVKTNLKNTTFLLPYLATQIHTSLSNNTQEHFIQHFLRFINKTTTEITEDKATLFQFKKNLMELSETNEMFSKWKETHLPNILPTEIKKSIHYDVKVNPFEYLKGMLYMNSVLEKQENKLFQPLPLRNNIIPKHIIIDTASLINLFCPEKDKDGNKVKKGELLSNVKDNQNEVWCNFLDLKNRIFKNKHYQFHNQIQTDGISCCLLFIRKDLKDKKWGSRVPVLQEQDFYNIEDLSKGQLDTLKERNIVGCDPGKRSLVYMMDKNGNKLQYTAPQRKRESKAKTNQRILLEERKRNGIIEKETILSFQNSKSVDYEKFKSYLVEKDKLNKETTEFYKRDTWRKMKFRQYSYGKKSVDTFLNKIKETFGENILIGYGNWSRSSQMKHFMPTMNKGLRKLIHKKYDTITINECNTSKKCCDCNKDLEYYKDKEGKKVFRLLICSNCVSCENKRIVFRTRDANSSINIMKLTQSWIEKQERPLCFHISSFTSSNPERKKEDEKVRPS
;
A
#
# COMPACT_ATOMS: atom_id res chain seq x y z
N MET A 1 -29.43 -5.48 -0.70
CA MET A 1 -29.66 -4.05 -1.01
C MET A 1 -29.00 -3.71 -2.34
N LYS A 2 -29.75 -3.25 -3.36
CA LYS A 2 -29.16 -2.66 -4.59
C LYS A 2 -28.29 -1.47 -4.15
N VAL A 3 -26.97 -1.57 -4.30
CA VAL A 3 -26.07 -0.42 -4.13
C VAL A 3 -26.57 0.63 -5.12
N LYS A 4 -27.23 1.69 -4.65
CA LYS A 4 -27.56 2.85 -5.47
C LYS A 4 -26.23 3.31 -6.07
N LYS A 5 -26.01 3.05 -7.36
CA LYS A 5 -24.91 3.65 -8.11
C LYS A 5 -25.01 5.15 -7.86
N LYS A 6 -23.97 5.72 -7.26
CA LYS A 6 -23.82 7.17 -7.09
C LYS A 6 -24.12 7.78 -8.47
N LYS A 7 -25.09 8.70 -8.57
CA LYS A 7 -25.33 9.44 -9.82
C LYS A 7 -23.97 10.03 -10.20
N LYS A 8 -23.45 9.72 -11.39
CA LYS A 8 -22.23 10.36 -11.88
C LYS A 8 -22.53 11.85 -11.92
N GLU A 9 -21.73 12.65 -11.23
CA GLU A 9 -21.79 14.11 -11.36
C GLU A 9 -21.50 14.48 -12.83
N GLU A 10 -22.19 15.50 -13.32
CA GLU A 10 -21.96 16.03 -14.67
C GLU A 10 -20.47 16.39 -14.83
N PHE A 11 -19.91 16.12 -16.01
CA PHE A 11 -18.53 16.46 -16.32
C PHE A 11 -18.30 17.97 -16.16
N LYS A 12 -17.39 18.35 -15.26
CA LYS A 12 -17.01 19.76 -15.01
C LYS A 12 -15.67 20.11 -15.63
N GLU A 13 -14.64 19.36 -15.28
CA GLU A 13 -13.27 19.57 -15.76
C GLU A 13 -12.52 18.25 -15.89
N PHE A 14 -11.53 18.20 -16.78
CA PHE A 14 -10.68 17.02 -16.94
C PHE A 14 -9.84 16.75 -15.69
N ARG A 15 -9.35 17.78 -15.00
CA ARG A 15 -8.38 17.64 -13.92
C ARG A 15 -8.83 18.41 -12.70
N ASN A 16 -8.91 17.75 -11.55
CA ASN A 16 -9.14 18.46 -10.30
C ASN A 16 -7.90 19.29 -9.91
N ASN A 17 -8.06 20.61 -9.90
CA ASN A 17 -7.01 21.57 -9.50
C ASN A 17 -6.91 21.80 -7.98
N GLU A 18 -7.80 21.18 -7.20
CA GLU A 18 -7.81 21.28 -5.75
C GLU A 18 -6.55 20.69 -5.11
N LYS A 19 -6.05 21.41 -4.13
CA LYS A 19 -4.85 21.06 -3.38
C LYS A 19 -5.20 20.23 -2.17
N SER A 20 -4.44 19.15 -1.95
CA SER A 20 -4.60 18.31 -0.77
C SER A 20 -4.31 19.10 0.50
N ALA A 21 -5.05 18.81 1.57
CA ALA A 21 -4.84 19.43 2.87
C ALA A 21 -3.40 19.32 3.37
N TYR A 22 -2.83 18.13 3.21
CA TYR A 22 -1.46 17.83 3.55
C TYR A 22 -0.63 17.51 2.32
N LYS A 23 0.66 17.82 2.39
CA LYS A 23 1.67 17.44 1.40
C LYS A 23 2.92 16.97 2.12
N THR A 24 3.54 15.90 1.62
CA THR A 24 4.79 15.39 2.18
C THR A 24 5.91 15.50 1.16
N LEU A 25 7.07 16.01 1.59
CA LEU A 25 8.29 16.04 0.79
C LEU A 25 9.34 15.15 1.43
N LYS A 26 9.86 14.18 0.68
CA LYS A 26 10.90 13.26 1.17
C LYS A 26 12.27 13.65 0.61
N ILE A 27 13.21 13.96 1.51
CA ILE A 27 14.54 14.49 1.21
C ILE A 27 15.63 13.76 2.03
N PRO A 28 16.92 13.92 1.71
CA PRO A 28 17.99 13.47 2.61
C PRO A 28 18.00 14.33 3.88
N LEU A 29 18.00 13.70 5.05
CA LEU A 29 17.96 14.40 6.36
C LEU A 29 19.10 15.41 6.50
N LYS A 30 20.32 14.99 6.13
CA LYS A 30 21.53 15.82 6.18
C LYS A 30 21.45 17.17 5.46
N THR A 31 20.47 17.37 4.58
CA THR A 31 20.33 18.59 3.76
C THR A 31 19.73 19.76 4.54
N ILE A 32 19.07 19.47 5.66
CA ILE A 32 18.27 20.44 6.43
C ILE A 32 18.66 20.51 7.90
N LEU A 33 19.61 19.70 8.38
CA LEU A 33 20.10 19.79 9.76
C LEU A 33 21.10 20.95 9.89
N LEU A 34 20.98 21.77 10.94
CA LEU A 34 21.95 22.83 11.24
C LEU A 34 23.22 22.29 11.89
N ASN A 35 23.09 21.73 13.10
CA ASN A 35 24.22 21.20 13.88
C ASN A 35 24.43 19.71 13.59
N ARG A 36 24.63 19.37 12.30
CA ARG A 36 24.59 17.99 11.81
C ARG A 36 25.48 17.05 12.62
N ASP A 37 26.70 17.45 12.95
CA ASP A 37 27.68 16.56 13.58
C ASP A 37 27.26 16.15 15.00
N VAL A 38 26.50 16.99 15.69
CA VAL A 38 25.96 16.70 17.03
C VAL A 38 24.58 16.04 16.95
N THR A 39 23.72 16.53 16.06
CA THR A 39 22.31 16.13 16.00
C THR A 39 22.12 14.75 15.33
N GLN A 40 22.89 14.47 14.27
CA GLN A 40 22.73 13.24 13.49
C GLN A 40 22.98 11.96 14.32
N PRO A 41 24.06 11.85 15.14
CA PRO A 41 24.27 10.68 15.98
C PRO A 41 23.12 10.41 16.96
N VAL A 42 22.55 11.46 17.56
CA VAL A 42 21.41 11.34 18.49
C VAL A 42 20.17 10.80 17.76
N ILE A 43 19.90 11.29 16.54
CA ILE A 43 18.79 10.77 15.72
C ILE A 43 19.02 9.31 15.34
N ASP A 44 20.22 8.95 14.90
CA ASP A 44 20.53 7.57 14.50
C ASP A 44 20.39 6.60 15.69
N HIS A 45 20.91 6.96 16.86
CA HIS A 45 20.75 6.18 18.08
C HIS A 45 19.28 5.97 18.43
N LEU A 46 18.50 7.06 18.46
CA LEU A 46 17.07 7.01 18.74
C LEU A 46 16.33 6.12 17.73
N VAL A 47 16.64 6.23 16.44
CA VAL A 47 16.04 5.40 15.39
C VAL A 47 16.36 3.92 15.60
N PHE A 48 17.57 3.58 16.06
CA PHE A 48 17.96 2.21 16.35
C PHE A 48 17.22 1.65 17.57
N GLU A 49 17.19 2.39 18.69
CA GLU A 49 16.48 1.98 19.90
C GLU A 49 14.98 1.81 19.66
N MET A 50 14.34 2.77 19.00
CA MET A 50 12.91 2.68 18.70
C MET A 50 12.59 1.55 17.71
N ASN A 51 13.51 1.24 16.78
CA ASN A 51 13.33 0.11 15.88
C ASN A 51 13.37 -1.22 16.65
N ASP A 52 14.30 -1.36 17.57
CA ASP A 52 14.46 -2.55 18.42
C ASP A 52 13.27 -2.73 19.38
N LEU A 53 12.89 -1.66 20.07
CA LEU A 53 11.70 -1.62 20.93
C LEU A 53 10.43 -2.05 20.19
N VAL A 54 10.24 -1.60 18.95
CA VAL A 54 9.08 -2.03 18.14
C VAL A 54 9.17 -3.52 17.76
N ILE A 55 10.36 -4.06 17.49
CA ILE A 55 10.52 -5.50 17.22
C ILE A 55 10.08 -6.32 18.43
N HIS A 56 10.61 -5.99 19.61
CA HIS A 56 10.25 -6.66 20.86
C HIS A 56 8.77 -6.47 21.20
N THR A 57 8.19 -5.29 20.95
CA THR A 57 6.76 -5.04 21.19
C THR A 57 5.87 -5.99 20.36
N TYR A 58 6.15 -6.19 19.07
CA TYR A 58 5.38 -7.16 18.27
C TYR A 58 5.51 -8.59 18.78
N GLN A 59 6.72 -8.99 19.19
CA GLN A 59 6.97 -10.33 19.73
C GLN A 59 6.27 -10.54 21.07
N PHE A 60 6.36 -9.57 21.96
CA PHE A 60 5.73 -9.56 23.28
C PHE A 60 4.21 -9.64 23.18
N ILE A 61 3.58 -8.79 22.37
CA ILE A 61 2.12 -8.82 22.14
C ILE A 61 1.69 -10.20 21.64
N ARG A 62 2.40 -10.77 20.66
CA ARG A 62 2.03 -12.07 20.12
C ARG A 62 2.19 -13.18 21.17
N LEU A 63 3.30 -13.19 21.92
CA LEU A 63 3.51 -14.21 22.96
C LEU A 63 2.45 -14.10 24.05
N PHE A 64 2.12 -12.88 24.49
CA PHE A 64 1.09 -12.62 25.49
C PHE A 64 -0.29 -13.10 25.04
N VAL A 65 -0.69 -12.80 23.79
CA VAL A 65 -1.96 -13.28 23.23
C VAL A 65 -1.98 -14.80 23.12
N LEU A 66 -0.86 -15.44 22.74
CA LEU A 66 -0.79 -16.90 22.73
C LEU A 66 -0.87 -17.50 24.13
N HIS A 67 -0.23 -16.89 25.13
CA HIS A 67 -0.35 -17.30 26.52
C HIS A 67 -1.81 -17.24 27.01
N GLN A 68 -2.53 -16.16 26.70
CA GLN A 68 -3.97 -16.07 27.01
C GLN A 68 -4.78 -17.14 26.29
N TYR A 69 -4.52 -17.34 24.99
CA TYR A 69 -5.23 -18.31 24.17
C TYR A 69 -5.00 -19.75 24.64
N THR A 70 -3.76 -20.14 24.94
CA THR A 70 -3.39 -21.48 25.42
C THR A 70 -4.02 -21.80 26.78
N ASN A 71 -4.13 -20.81 27.66
CA ASN A 71 -4.74 -20.96 28.98
C ASN A 71 -6.27 -20.76 28.99
N ASN A 72 -6.91 -20.63 27.82
CA ASN A 72 -8.34 -20.33 27.68
C ASN A 72 -8.80 -19.06 28.42
N ASN A 73 -7.89 -18.11 28.65
CA ASN A 73 -8.21 -16.81 29.21
C ASN A 73 -8.84 -15.91 28.14
N PRO A 74 -9.70 -14.94 28.52
CA PRO A 74 -10.15 -13.90 27.61
C PRO A 74 -8.97 -13.17 26.97
N LEU A 75 -9.05 -12.92 25.65
CA LEU A 75 -8.02 -12.16 24.95
C LEU A 75 -8.13 -10.68 25.30
N SER A 76 -7.00 -10.02 25.56
CA SER A 76 -6.98 -8.58 25.78
C SER A 76 -7.44 -7.79 24.55
N GLU A 77 -8.13 -6.68 24.79
CA GLU A 77 -8.47 -5.71 23.75
C GLU A 77 -7.18 -5.03 23.25
N LEU A 78 -6.86 -5.21 21.98
CA LEU A 78 -5.60 -4.73 21.39
C LEU A 78 -5.70 -3.26 20.95
N ASP A 79 -6.19 -2.38 21.83
CA ASP A 79 -6.33 -0.95 21.57
C ASP A 79 -4.97 -0.19 21.63
N ASP A 80 -4.99 1.11 21.32
CA ASP A 80 -3.79 1.95 21.40
C ASP A 80 -3.20 1.99 22.84
N THR A 81 -4.06 1.87 23.87
CA THR A 81 -3.65 1.90 25.29
C THR A 81 -2.86 0.65 25.66
N PHE A 82 -3.39 -0.53 25.32
CA PHE A 82 -2.78 -1.84 25.51
C PHE A 82 -1.39 -1.87 24.87
N ILE A 83 -1.31 -1.49 23.59
CA ILE A 83 -0.04 -1.51 22.85
C ILE A 83 0.95 -0.51 23.47
N LEU A 84 0.49 0.68 23.84
CA LEU A 84 1.33 1.65 24.54
C LEU A 84 1.86 1.07 25.85
N TYR A 85 1.05 0.32 26.59
CA TYR A 85 1.44 -0.35 27.84
C TYR A 85 2.46 -1.46 27.62
N CYS A 86 2.30 -2.30 26.59
CA CYS A 86 3.35 -3.24 26.18
C CYS A 86 4.68 -2.54 25.91
N ILE A 87 4.66 -1.40 25.21
CA ILE A 87 5.87 -0.59 24.97
C ILE A 87 6.46 -0.09 26.30
N LYS A 88 5.62 0.32 27.27
CA LYS A 88 6.12 0.76 28.59
C LYS A 88 6.76 -0.38 29.36
N THR A 89 6.15 -1.56 29.37
CA THR A 89 6.63 -2.74 30.08
C THR A 89 8.03 -3.15 29.60
N LEU A 90 8.26 -3.07 28.29
CA LEU A 90 9.56 -3.35 27.67
C LEU A 90 10.62 -2.27 27.87
N GLY A 91 10.30 -1.16 28.53
CA GLY A 91 11.23 -0.04 28.70
C GLY A 91 11.35 0.49 30.12
N SER A 92 12.49 1.08 30.43
CA SER A 92 12.75 1.75 31.71
C SER A 92 12.35 3.21 31.63
N ARG A 93 11.70 3.71 32.69
CA ARG A 93 11.19 5.08 32.79
C ARG A 93 11.64 5.73 34.08
N ASP A 94 11.64 7.05 34.08
CA ASP A 94 11.78 7.85 35.28
C ASP A 94 10.47 7.83 36.09
N ASN A 95 10.56 7.65 37.41
CA ASN A 95 9.41 7.54 38.32
C ASN A 95 8.66 8.87 38.52
N ARG A 96 9.19 9.99 38.01
CA ARG A 96 8.65 11.34 38.17
C ARG A 96 7.43 11.67 37.27
N GLY A 97 6.89 10.69 36.53
CA GLY A 97 5.79 10.87 35.58
C GLY A 97 4.40 10.51 36.12
N LYS A 98 3.35 10.91 35.38
CA LYS A 98 1.95 10.53 35.66
C LYS A 98 1.80 9.00 35.58
N LYS A 99 1.28 8.39 36.66
CA LYS A 99 0.99 6.95 36.72
C LYS A 99 -0.06 6.54 35.67
N GLY A 100 0.00 5.29 35.22
CA GLY A 100 -0.98 4.74 34.27
C GLY A 100 -2.41 4.84 34.81
N LYS A 101 -3.39 5.01 33.93
CA LYS A 101 -4.81 5.07 34.33
C LYS A 101 -5.36 3.70 34.72
N ASP A 102 -4.78 2.66 34.14
CA ASP A 102 -5.16 1.26 34.34
C ASP A 102 -3.91 0.57 34.89
N THR A 103 -3.91 0.42 36.21
CA THR A 103 -2.80 -0.17 36.96
C THR A 103 -2.81 -1.70 36.83
N GLU A 104 -3.99 -2.31 36.75
CA GLU A 104 -4.16 -3.76 36.69
C GLU A 104 -3.59 -4.36 35.39
N LEU A 105 -3.90 -3.76 34.24
CA LEU A 105 -3.34 -4.20 32.97
C LEU A 105 -1.81 -4.05 32.97
N LEU A 106 -1.30 -2.93 33.49
CA LEU A 106 0.14 -2.69 33.55
C LEU A 106 0.85 -3.70 34.46
N GLU A 107 0.27 -4.03 35.61
CA GLU A 107 0.76 -5.05 36.53
C GLU A 107 0.74 -6.45 35.90
N THR A 108 -0.34 -6.79 35.19
CA THR A 108 -0.46 -8.05 34.46
C THR A 108 0.63 -8.19 33.39
N LEU A 109 0.85 -7.14 32.59
CA LEU A 109 1.90 -7.11 31.56
C LEU A 109 3.30 -7.16 32.18
N GLU A 110 3.53 -6.43 33.27
CA GLU A 110 4.82 -6.42 33.97
C GLU A 110 5.12 -7.79 34.62
N GLN A 111 4.10 -8.45 35.17
CA GLN A 111 4.25 -9.81 35.71
C GLN A 111 4.61 -10.78 34.59
N PHE A 112 3.85 -10.77 33.48
CA PHE A 112 4.15 -11.61 32.32
C PHE A 112 5.55 -11.34 31.74
N TYR A 113 5.98 -10.08 31.73
CA TYR A 113 7.34 -9.72 31.32
C TYR A 113 8.39 -10.39 32.22
N LYS A 114 8.24 -10.32 33.54
CA LYS A 114 9.22 -10.87 34.50
C LYS A 114 9.22 -12.39 34.51
N THR A 115 8.06 -13.04 34.38
CA THR A 115 7.94 -14.50 34.51
C THR A 115 8.16 -15.24 33.20
N GLU A 116 7.76 -14.68 32.07
CA GLU A 116 7.79 -15.37 30.77
C GLU A 116 8.79 -14.72 29.82
N TYR A 117 8.65 -13.43 29.51
CA TYR A 117 9.36 -12.82 28.38
C TYR A 117 10.84 -12.51 28.65
N GLN A 118 11.14 -11.89 29.78
CA GLN A 118 12.50 -11.55 30.20
C GLN A 118 13.38 -12.79 30.32
N PRO A 119 13.00 -13.86 31.07
CA PRO A 119 13.84 -15.04 31.20
C PRO A 119 14.00 -15.79 29.86
N LEU A 120 12.98 -15.77 28.99
CA LEU A 120 13.05 -16.44 27.69
C LEU A 120 14.13 -15.83 26.77
N LEU A 121 14.25 -14.50 26.72
CA LEU A 121 15.14 -13.81 25.77
C LEU A 121 16.36 -13.13 26.41
N ASN A 122 16.46 -13.18 27.74
CA ASN A 122 17.36 -12.34 28.53
C ASN A 122 17.26 -10.87 28.12
N HIS A 123 16.02 -10.38 27.97
CA HIS A 123 15.75 -9.06 27.43
C HIS A 123 16.13 -7.96 28.43
N VAL A 124 16.81 -6.93 27.93
CA VAL A 124 17.16 -5.72 28.69
C VAL A 124 16.20 -4.61 28.30
N LYS A 125 15.55 -3.99 29.29
CA LYS A 125 14.59 -2.91 29.03
C LYS A 125 15.23 -1.74 28.29
N THR A 126 14.59 -1.28 27.22
CA THR A 126 15.02 -0.10 26.46
C THR A 126 14.88 1.17 27.30
N ASN A 127 15.86 2.08 27.26
CA ASN A 127 15.75 3.35 27.96
C ASN A 127 14.70 4.26 27.29
N LEU A 128 13.63 4.61 28.00
CA LEU A 128 12.57 5.49 27.50
C LEU A 128 12.68 6.94 27.99
N LYS A 129 13.82 7.33 28.57
CA LYS A 129 14.06 8.72 28.95
C LYS A 129 13.90 9.62 27.73
N ASN A 130 13.14 10.70 27.87
CA ASN A 130 12.88 11.69 26.82
C ASN A 130 12.12 11.18 25.57
N THR A 131 11.62 9.93 25.54
CA THR A 131 10.89 9.42 24.36
C THR A 131 9.36 9.50 24.48
N THR A 132 8.84 10.09 25.56
CA THR A 132 7.41 10.07 25.93
C THR A 132 6.46 10.46 24.79
N PHE A 133 6.80 11.45 23.96
CA PHE A 133 5.95 11.91 22.85
C PHE A 133 6.07 11.04 21.59
N LEU A 134 7.11 10.20 21.46
CA LEU A 134 7.26 9.27 20.35
C LEU A 134 6.45 7.99 20.54
N LEU A 135 6.32 7.50 21.78
CA LEU A 135 5.73 6.19 22.06
C LEU A 135 4.27 6.06 21.60
N PRO A 136 3.39 7.08 21.76
CA PRO A 136 2.04 7.01 21.21
C PRO A 136 2.03 6.82 19.69
N TYR A 137 2.93 7.48 18.96
CA TYR A 137 3.03 7.29 17.51
C TYR A 137 3.44 5.86 17.14
N LEU A 138 4.36 5.25 17.91
CA LEU A 138 4.73 3.85 17.72
C LEU A 138 3.55 2.91 18.01
N ALA A 139 2.82 3.16 19.11
CA ALA A 139 1.63 2.39 19.47
C ALA A 139 0.58 2.41 18.35
N THR A 140 0.22 3.60 17.86
CA THR A 140 -0.73 3.75 16.75
C THR A 140 -0.26 3.09 15.46
N GLN A 141 1.04 3.12 15.16
CA GLN A 141 1.59 2.40 14.00
C GLN A 141 1.45 0.88 14.13
N ILE A 142 1.73 0.33 15.32
CA ILE A 142 1.57 -1.10 15.61
C ILE A 142 0.08 -1.47 15.55
N HIS A 143 -0.78 -0.72 16.23
CA HIS A 143 -2.24 -0.88 16.22
C HIS A 143 -2.79 -0.95 14.79
N THR A 144 -2.46 0.06 13.99
CA THR A 144 -2.89 0.15 12.57
C THR A 144 -2.41 -1.05 11.78
N SER A 145 -1.19 -1.53 12.02
CA SER A 145 -0.67 -2.72 11.34
C SER A 145 -1.39 -4.01 11.75
N LEU A 146 -1.73 -4.19 13.03
CA LEU A 146 -2.47 -5.35 13.51
C LEU A 146 -3.91 -5.34 12.94
N SER A 147 -4.58 -4.20 13.05
CA SER A 147 -5.94 -3.98 12.54
C SER A 147 -6.03 -4.22 11.03
N ASN A 148 -5.15 -3.59 10.23
CA ASN A 148 -5.13 -3.76 8.78
C ASN A 148 -4.88 -5.21 8.35
N ASN A 149 -4.07 -5.98 9.10
CA ASN A 149 -3.83 -7.39 8.79
C ASN A 149 -5.13 -8.18 8.78
N THR A 150 -5.94 -8.02 9.83
CA THR A 150 -7.23 -8.71 9.92
C THR A 150 -8.21 -8.19 8.87
N GLN A 151 -8.35 -6.87 8.75
CA GLN A 151 -9.25 -6.23 7.78
C GLN A 151 -8.99 -6.69 6.33
N GLU A 152 -7.73 -6.83 5.93
CA GLU A 152 -7.36 -7.14 4.54
C GLU A 152 -7.30 -8.65 4.25
N HIS A 153 -7.01 -9.48 5.27
CA HIS A 153 -6.66 -10.89 5.02
C HIS A 153 -7.60 -11.91 5.67
N PHE A 154 -8.43 -11.53 6.65
CA PHE A 154 -9.33 -12.46 7.34
C PHE A 154 -10.19 -13.25 6.35
N ILE A 155 -10.92 -12.56 5.47
CA ILE A 155 -11.83 -13.20 4.49
C ILE A 155 -11.06 -14.19 3.60
N GLN A 156 -9.88 -13.81 3.12
CA GLN A 156 -9.05 -14.69 2.30
C GLN A 156 -8.61 -15.94 3.08
N HIS A 157 -8.24 -15.77 4.35
CA HIS A 157 -7.85 -16.87 5.22
C HIS A 157 -9.03 -17.77 5.56
N PHE A 158 -10.20 -17.20 5.84
CA PHE A 158 -11.41 -17.95 6.13
C PHE A 158 -11.90 -18.75 4.92
N LEU A 159 -11.89 -18.16 3.72
CA LEU A 159 -12.19 -18.89 2.49
C LEU A 159 -11.19 -20.02 2.23
N ARG A 160 -9.91 -19.82 2.55
CA ARG A 160 -8.88 -20.86 2.45
C ARG A 160 -9.10 -21.96 3.48
N PHE A 161 -9.49 -21.60 4.70
CA PHE A 161 -9.83 -22.53 5.77
C PHE A 161 -10.97 -23.43 5.33
N ILE A 162 -12.10 -22.85 4.88
CA ILE A 162 -13.25 -23.59 4.33
C ILE A 162 -12.80 -24.56 3.24
N ASN A 163 -12.04 -24.08 2.25
CA ASN A 163 -11.52 -24.94 1.17
C ASN A 163 -10.73 -26.17 1.65
N LYS A 164 -10.07 -26.08 2.82
CA LYS A 164 -9.22 -27.14 3.35
C LYS A 164 -9.96 -28.08 4.30
N THR A 165 -10.98 -27.59 4.99
CA THR A 165 -11.70 -28.34 6.00
C THR A 165 -13.02 -28.94 5.51
N THR A 166 -13.42 -28.67 4.26
CA THR A 166 -14.64 -29.25 3.67
C THR A 166 -14.35 -30.22 2.53
N THR A 167 -13.09 -30.59 2.29
CA THR A 167 -12.72 -31.52 1.20
C THR A 167 -13.36 -32.88 1.36
N GLU A 168 -13.51 -33.36 2.60
CA GLU A 168 -14.17 -34.63 2.92
C GLU A 168 -15.70 -34.56 2.81
N ILE A 169 -16.28 -33.34 2.72
CA ILE A 169 -17.73 -33.13 2.62
C ILE A 169 -18.14 -33.08 1.14
N THR A 170 -17.44 -32.31 0.33
CA THR A 170 -17.70 -32.22 -1.11
C THR A 170 -16.47 -31.75 -1.89
N GLU A 171 -16.26 -32.37 -3.04
CA GLU A 171 -15.28 -31.92 -4.04
C GLU A 171 -15.92 -31.00 -5.12
N ASP A 172 -17.24 -30.87 -5.12
CA ASP A 172 -17.93 -30.04 -6.10
C ASP A 172 -17.69 -28.55 -5.85
N LYS A 173 -17.03 -27.92 -6.81
CA LYS A 173 -16.66 -26.50 -6.76
C LYS A 173 -17.89 -25.60 -6.79
N ALA A 174 -18.98 -25.99 -7.45
CA ALA A 174 -20.18 -25.17 -7.54
C ALA A 174 -20.91 -25.12 -6.19
N THR A 175 -21.12 -26.28 -5.57
CA THR A 175 -21.70 -26.42 -4.23
C THR A 175 -20.86 -25.67 -3.19
N LEU A 176 -19.54 -25.84 -3.22
CA LEU A 176 -18.64 -25.16 -2.28
C LEU A 176 -18.61 -23.64 -2.51
N PHE A 177 -18.74 -23.17 -3.75
CA PHE A 177 -18.88 -21.74 -4.05
C PHE A 177 -20.17 -21.17 -3.49
N GLN A 178 -21.30 -21.87 -3.67
CA GLN A 178 -22.59 -21.45 -3.14
C GLN A 178 -22.58 -21.42 -1.61
N PHE A 179 -22.00 -22.44 -0.97
CA PHE A 179 -21.82 -22.48 0.49
C PHE A 179 -21.07 -21.25 1.00
N LYS A 180 -19.90 -20.93 0.43
CA LYS A 180 -19.12 -19.75 0.82
C LYS A 180 -19.90 -18.45 0.63
N LYS A 181 -20.63 -18.33 -0.48
CA LYS A 181 -21.43 -17.14 -0.76
C LYS A 181 -22.51 -16.95 0.31
N ASN A 182 -23.31 -17.99 0.55
CA ASN A 182 -24.38 -17.96 1.54
C ASN A 182 -23.85 -17.66 2.94
N LEU A 183 -22.72 -18.25 3.31
CA LEU A 183 -22.06 -18.01 4.59
C LEU A 183 -21.62 -16.54 4.76
N MET A 184 -21.06 -15.93 3.72
CA MET A 184 -20.61 -14.52 3.76
C MET A 184 -21.79 -13.54 3.81
N GLU A 185 -22.93 -13.92 3.24
CA GLU A 185 -24.19 -13.17 3.24
C GLU A 185 -25.07 -13.46 4.47
N LEU A 186 -24.64 -14.37 5.36
CA LEU A 186 -25.39 -14.83 6.54
C LEU A 186 -26.77 -15.41 6.18
N SER A 187 -26.87 -16.08 5.03
CA SER A 187 -28.10 -16.74 4.57
C SER A 187 -28.09 -18.24 4.87
N GLU A 188 -29.23 -18.90 4.66
CA GLU A 188 -29.34 -20.35 4.77
C GLU A 188 -28.32 -21.08 3.90
N THR A 189 -27.75 -22.15 4.43
CA THR A 189 -26.75 -22.99 3.77
C THR A 189 -27.25 -24.42 3.70
N ASN A 190 -26.79 -25.19 2.72
CA ASN A 190 -27.09 -26.61 2.60
C ASN A 190 -26.77 -27.38 3.90
N GLU A 191 -27.71 -28.25 4.32
CA GLU A 191 -27.64 -29.07 5.54
C GLU A 191 -26.42 -29.99 5.60
N MET A 192 -25.86 -30.37 4.44
CA MET A 192 -24.65 -31.20 4.40
C MET A 192 -23.45 -30.56 5.13
N PHE A 193 -23.47 -29.23 5.31
CA PHE A 193 -22.43 -28.50 6.05
C PHE A 193 -22.78 -28.26 7.53
N SER A 194 -23.93 -28.71 8.04
CA SER A 194 -24.41 -28.39 9.40
C SER A 194 -23.41 -28.79 10.48
N LYS A 195 -22.93 -30.04 10.47
CA LYS A 195 -21.91 -30.53 11.41
C LYS A 195 -20.63 -29.68 11.37
N TRP A 196 -20.18 -29.31 10.17
CA TRP A 196 -19.00 -28.46 9.99
C TRP A 196 -19.22 -27.07 10.58
N LYS A 197 -20.40 -26.47 10.34
CA LYS A 197 -20.76 -25.15 10.86
C LYS A 197 -20.77 -25.13 12.38
N GLU A 198 -21.46 -26.08 12.99
CA GLU A 198 -21.58 -26.20 14.46
C GLU A 198 -20.21 -26.39 15.11
N THR A 199 -19.31 -27.13 14.46
CA THR A 199 -17.95 -27.37 14.97
C THR A 199 -17.08 -26.12 14.89
N HIS A 200 -17.11 -25.39 13.77
CA HIS A 200 -16.09 -24.37 13.48
C HIS A 200 -16.57 -22.93 13.64
N LEU A 201 -17.79 -22.58 13.21
CA LEU A 201 -18.22 -21.18 13.16
C LEU A 201 -18.27 -20.48 14.52
N PRO A 202 -18.76 -21.11 15.62
CA PRO A 202 -18.77 -20.46 16.94
C PRO A 202 -17.38 -20.09 17.46
N ASN A 203 -16.34 -20.77 16.95
CA ASN A 203 -14.95 -20.51 17.30
C ASN A 203 -14.29 -19.47 16.38
N ILE A 204 -14.88 -19.17 15.22
CA ILE A 204 -14.30 -18.31 14.18
C ILE A 204 -14.97 -16.93 14.11
N LEU A 205 -16.29 -16.90 14.21
CA LEU A 205 -17.10 -15.70 14.01
C LEU A 205 -17.59 -15.15 15.34
N PRO A 206 -17.68 -13.81 15.49
CA PRO A 206 -18.35 -13.20 16.63
C PRO A 206 -19.84 -13.54 16.63
N THR A 207 -20.46 -13.48 17.81
CA THR A 207 -21.87 -13.84 18.02
C THR A 207 -22.85 -12.89 17.32
N GLU A 208 -22.54 -11.59 17.26
CA GLU A 208 -23.42 -10.58 16.67
C GLU A 208 -22.80 -9.93 15.43
N ILE A 209 -23.26 -10.32 14.23
CA ILE A 209 -22.84 -9.71 12.95
C ILE A 209 -24.02 -8.98 12.33
N LYS A 210 -23.96 -7.64 12.27
CA LYS A 210 -25.11 -6.81 11.87
C LYS A 210 -25.46 -6.82 10.38
N LYS A 211 -24.46 -6.90 9.48
CA LYS A 211 -24.66 -6.72 8.02
C LYS A 211 -24.15 -7.90 7.21
N SER A 212 -22.85 -8.13 7.29
CA SER A 212 -22.16 -9.23 6.62
C SER A 212 -20.77 -9.36 7.24
N ILE A 213 -20.16 -10.53 7.08
CA ILE A 213 -18.80 -10.78 7.56
C ILE A 213 -17.81 -9.78 6.93
N HIS A 214 -18.02 -9.44 5.64
CA HIS A 214 -17.20 -8.46 4.92
C HIS A 214 -17.22 -7.07 5.54
N TYR A 215 -18.38 -6.63 6.03
CA TYR A 215 -18.52 -5.32 6.64
C TYR A 215 -17.97 -5.33 8.07
N ASP A 216 -18.34 -6.35 8.84
CA ASP A 216 -18.06 -6.38 10.27
C ASP A 216 -16.56 -6.51 10.57
N VAL A 217 -15.82 -7.32 9.80
CA VAL A 217 -14.36 -7.42 9.93
C VAL A 217 -13.63 -6.10 9.67
N LYS A 218 -14.23 -5.18 8.92
CA LYS A 218 -13.67 -3.83 8.69
C LYS A 218 -13.93 -2.89 9.85
N VAL A 219 -15.03 -3.09 10.59
CA VAL A 219 -15.43 -2.24 11.72
C VAL A 219 -14.79 -2.74 13.02
N ASN A 220 -14.85 -4.05 13.26
CA ASN A 220 -14.43 -4.70 14.51
C ASN A 220 -13.37 -5.79 14.22
N PRO A 221 -12.19 -5.43 13.70
CA PRO A 221 -11.20 -6.42 13.27
C PRO A 221 -10.68 -7.32 14.39
N PHE A 222 -10.60 -6.84 15.64
CA PHE A 222 -10.01 -7.62 16.73
C PHE A 222 -10.93 -8.72 17.28
N GLU A 223 -12.25 -8.60 17.09
CA GLU A 223 -13.22 -9.66 17.42
C GLU A 223 -12.95 -10.97 16.65
N TYR A 224 -12.34 -10.84 15.47
CA TYR A 224 -11.97 -11.97 14.62
C TYR A 224 -10.62 -12.60 14.98
N LEU A 225 -9.86 -12.03 15.92
CA LEU A 225 -8.52 -12.53 16.26
C LEU A 225 -8.57 -13.94 16.86
N LYS A 226 -9.50 -14.19 17.79
CA LYS A 226 -9.71 -15.54 18.36
C LYS A 226 -9.99 -16.56 17.26
N GLY A 227 -10.83 -16.19 16.30
CA GLY A 227 -11.12 -17.01 15.13
C GLY A 227 -9.92 -17.27 14.22
N MET A 228 -9.04 -16.28 14.05
CA MET A 228 -7.79 -16.44 13.32
C MET A 228 -6.83 -17.42 14.01
N LEU A 229 -6.75 -17.37 15.34
CA LEU A 229 -5.95 -18.32 16.13
C LEU A 229 -6.52 -19.74 16.04
N TYR A 230 -7.84 -19.89 16.18
CA TYR A 230 -8.53 -21.18 16.03
C TYR A 230 -8.35 -21.79 14.65
N MET A 231 -8.54 -21.01 13.58
CA MET A 231 -8.31 -21.51 12.21
C MET A 231 -6.87 -22.02 12.05
N ASN A 232 -5.89 -21.31 12.60
CA ASN A 232 -4.51 -21.76 12.55
C ASN A 232 -4.28 -23.03 13.39
N SER A 233 -4.90 -23.18 14.57
CA SER A 233 -4.71 -24.39 15.41
C SER A 233 -5.24 -25.64 14.71
N VAL A 234 -6.41 -25.53 14.06
CA VAL A 234 -6.98 -26.62 13.26
C VAL A 234 -6.10 -26.94 12.05
N LEU A 235 -5.67 -25.92 11.30
CA LEU A 235 -4.80 -26.12 10.14
C LEU A 235 -3.44 -26.72 10.54
N GLU A 236 -2.90 -26.35 11.70
CA GLU A 236 -1.64 -26.88 12.22
C GLU A 236 -1.75 -28.37 12.55
N LYS A 237 -2.85 -28.80 13.17
CA LYS A 237 -3.13 -30.22 13.43
C LYS A 237 -3.28 -31.05 12.15
N GLN A 238 -3.76 -30.43 11.08
CA GLN A 238 -3.91 -31.06 9.76
C GLN A 238 -2.67 -30.90 8.86
N GLU A 239 -1.55 -30.42 9.40
CA GLU A 239 -0.30 -30.16 8.67
C GLU A 239 -0.49 -29.25 7.43
N ASN A 240 -1.53 -28.42 7.46
CA ASN A 240 -1.84 -27.47 6.40
C ASN A 240 -1.03 -26.18 6.54
N LYS A 241 -0.86 -25.48 5.41
CA LYS A 241 -0.14 -24.20 5.39
C LYS A 241 -0.83 -23.14 6.27
N LEU A 242 -0.12 -22.66 7.29
CA LEU A 242 -0.58 -21.62 8.21
C LEU A 242 -0.54 -20.21 7.60
N PHE A 243 -1.29 -19.29 8.22
CA PHE A 243 -1.17 -17.85 7.99
C PHE A 243 -0.68 -17.15 9.27
N GLN A 244 -0.51 -15.82 9.24
CA GLN A 244 -0.01 -15.05 10.39
C GLN A 244 -1.17 -14.27 11.04
N PRO A 245 -1.75 -14.73 12.17
CA PRO A 245 -2.84 -14.03 12.86
C PRO A 245 -2.43 -12.63 13.31
N LEU A 246 -1.27 -12.54 13.96
CA LEU A 246 -0.66 -11.29 14.43
C LEU A 246 0.65 -11.06 13.68
N PRO A 247 0.76 -10.01 12.85
CA PRO A 247 1.98 -9.74 12.10
C PRO A 247 3.17 -9.46 13.03
N LEU A 248 4.37 -9.85 12.59
CA LEU A 248 5.63 -9.64 13.28
C LEU A 248 6.55 -8.74 12.47
N ARG A 249 7.52 -8.11 13.17
CA ARG A 249 8.55 -7.31 12.52
C ARG A 249 9.75 -8.17 12.10
N ASN A 250 9.64 -8.79 10.92
CA ASN A 250 10.67 -9.69 10.41
C ASN A 250 11.94 -8.98 9.91
N ASN A 251 11.79 -7.74 9.42
CA ASN A 251 12.88 -6.93 8.91
C ASN A 251 13.39 -5.98 10.01
N ILE A 252 14.67 -6.13 10.37
CA ILE A 252 15.32 -5.36 11.43
C ILE A 252 16.03 -4.09 10.93
N ILE A 253 16.00 -3.81 9.63
CA ILE A 253 16.50 -2.54 9.08
C ILE A 253 15.70 -1.39 9.71
N PRO A 254 16.39 -0.37 10.28
CA PRO A 254 15.74 0.75 10.94
C PRO A 254 14.75 1.48 10.04
N LYS A 255 13.63 1.93 10.62
CA LYS A 255 12.52 2.58 9.90
C LYS A 255 12.23 3.96 10.45
N HIS A 256 11.35 4.66 9.73
CA HIS A 256 10.91 6.00 10.06
C HIS A 256 10.25 6.08 11.45
N ILE A 257 10.76 6.95 12.30
CA ILE A 257 10.09 7.43 13.52
C ILE A 257 9.49 8.82 13.26
N ILE A 258 8.40 9.15 13.97
CA ILE A 258 7.79 10.49 13.92
C ILE A 258 8.45 11.36 14.99
N ILE A 259 8.84 12.57 14.60
CA ILE A 259 9.36 13.59 15.51
C ILE A 259 8.55 14.86 15.29
N ASP A 260 7.91 15.33 16.36
CA ASP A 260 7.17 16.59 16.43
C ASP A 260 7.87 17.60 17.36
N THR A 261 7.24 18.75 17.57
CA THR A 261 7.82 19.82 18.40
C THR A 261 8.05 19.37 19.85
N ALA A 262 7.09 18.65 20.44
CA ALA A 262 7.22 18.15 21.81
C ALA A 262 8.31 17.08 21.94
N SER A 263 8.44 16.21 20.93
CA SER A 263 9.54 15.25 20.84
C SER A 263 10.90 15.95 20.76
N LEU A 264 11.04 17.03 19.98
CA LEU A 264 12.29 17.79 19.89
C LEU A 264 12.66 18.46 21.21
N ILE A 265 11.70 19.13 21.88
CA ILE A 265 11.92 19.71 23.21
C ILE A 265 12.38 18.62 24.17
N ASN A 266 11.80 17.42 24.08
CA ASN A 266 12.22 16.33 24.94
C ASN A 266 13.62 15.81 24.67
N LEU A 267 14.01 15.68 23.42
CA LEU A 267 15.26 15.04 23.01
C LEU A 267 16.46 15.99 23.02
N PHE A 268 16.27 17.25 22.61
CA PHE A 268 17.37 18.16 22.29
C PHE A 268 17.45 19.41 23.18
N CYS A 269 16.47 19.65 24.05
CA CYS A 269 16.53 20.79 24.95
C CYS A 269 17.56 20.54 26.07
N PRO A 270 18.60 21.38 26.22
CA PRO A 270 19.63 21.20 27.24
C PRO A 270 19.06 21.46 28.64
N GLU A 271 19.68 20.89 29.67
CA GLU A 271 19.24 21.12 31.06
C GLU A 271 19.59 22.53 31.56
N LYS A 272 20.57 23.19 30.93
CA LYS A 272 21.00 24.56 31.22
C LYS A 272 21.13 25.38 29.93
N ASP A 273 20.83 26.67 29.99
CA ASP A 273 21.02 27.60 28.89
C ASP A 273 22.51 28.00 28.77
N LYS A 274 22.81 28.92 27.84
CA LYS A 274 24.17 29.42 27.60
C LYS A 274 24.73 30.20 28.80
N ASP A 275 23.85 30.72 29.64
CA ASP A 275 24.17 31.55 30.81
C ASP A 275 24.19 30.72 32.11
N GLY A 276 24.01 29.40 32.01
CA GLY A 276 24.04 28.46 33.13
C GLY A 276 22.73 28.32 33.90
N ASN A 277 21.66 29.01 33.50
CA ASN A 277 20.35 28.89 34.13
C ASN A 277 19.66 27.59 33.72
N LYS A 278 18.92 26.99 34.65
CA LYS A 278 18.17 25.76 34.39
C LYS A 278 17.06 26.01 33.38
N VAL A 279 17.12 25.36 32.22
CA VAL A 279 16.04 25.46 31.23
C VAL A 279 14.84 24.72 31.76
N LYS A 280 13.73 25.44 31.92
CA LYS A 280 12.47 24.85 32.39
C LYS A 280 11.77 24.18 31.21
N LYS A 281 12.22 22.97 30.90
CA LYS A 281 11.63 22.08 29.89
C LYS A 281 10.11 21.95 30.00
N GLY A 282 9.56 21.96 31.22
CA GLY A 282 8.12 21.95 31.47
C GLY A 282 7.40 23.20 30.94
N GLU A 283 7.99 24.39 31.04
CA GLU A 283 7.40 25.63 30.51
C GLU A 283 7.38 25.63 28.98
N LEU A 284 8.46 25.15 28.34
CA LEU A 284 8.50 24.98 26.88
C LEU A 284 7.44 23.99 26.38
N LEU A 285 7.18 22.91 27.14
CA LEU A 285 6.16 21.92 26.84
C LEU A 285 4.73 22.42 27.11
N SER A 286 4.54 23.37 28.02
CA SER A 286 3.24 24.03 28.23
C SER A 286 2.94 25.02 27.09
N ASN A 287 3.96 25.69 26.56
CA ASN A 287 3.84 26.70 25.51
C ASN A 287 4.41 26.23 24.16
N VAL A 288 4.10 24.99 23.75
CA VAL A 288 4.69 24.37 22.53
C VAL A 288 4.41 25.18 21.27
N LYS A 289 3.24 25.81 21.16
CA LYS A 289 2.86 26.60 19.97
C LYS A 289 3.70 27.86 19.83
N ASP A 290 3.91 28.57 20.94
CA ASP A 290 4.61 29.85 20.95
C ASP A 290 6.10 29.65 20.67
N ASN A 291 6.69 28.59 21.23
CA ASN A 291 8.11 28.25 21.05
C ASN A 291 8.40 27.42 19.79
N GLN A 292 7.38 27.08 19.00
CA GLN A 292 7.49 26.15 17.89
C GLN A 292 8.52 26.61 16.84
N ASN A 293 8.46 27.88 16.43
CA ASN A 293 9.39 28.38 15.42
C ASN A 293 10.84 28.34 15.90
N GLU A 294 11.09 28.73 17.15
CA GLU A 294 12.44 28.73 17.73
C GLU A 294 13.02 27.31 17.81
N VAL A 295 12.27 26.36 18.35
CA VAL A 295 12.69 24.95 18.47
C VAL A 295 13.07 24.37 17.09
N TRP A 296 12.25 24.62 16.08
CA TRP A 296 12.52 24.12 14.74
C TRP A 296 13.63 24.89 14.01
N CYS A 297 13.79 26.19 14.27
CA CYS A 297 14.91 26.99 13.75
C CYS A 297 16.25 26.57 14.35
N ASN A 298 16.29 26.03 15.57
CA ASN A 298 17.51 25.51 16.19
C ASN A 298 17.87 24.11 15.70
N PHE A 299 16.86 23.34 15.26
CA PHE A 299 17.03 21.96 14.79
C PHE A 299 17.24 21.88 13.27
N LEU A 300 16.48 22.65 12.48
CA LEU A 300 16.50 22.65 11.02
C LEU A 300 16.86 24.01 10.42
N ASP A 301 17.50 23.98 9.25
CA ASP A 301 17.70 25.15 8.40
C ASP A 301 16.38 25.52 7.71
N LEU A 302 15.50 26.23 8.42
CA LEU A 302 14.22 26.70 7.89
C LEU A 302 14.38 27.77 6.79
N LYS A 303 15.58 28.33 6.58
CA LYS A 303 15.86 29.27 5.48
C LYS A 303 15.98 28.55 4.13
N ASN A 304 16.20 27.24 4.15
CA ASN A 304 16.30 26.41 2.96
C ASN A 304 15.06 26.57 2.04
N ARG A 305 15.30 26.63 0.72
CA ARG A 305 14.25 26.77 -0.30
C ARG A 305 13.12 25.75 -0.21
N ILE A 306 13.39 24.57 0.37
CA ILE A 306 12.39 23.50 0.55
C ILE A 306 11.21 23.94 1.42
N PHE A 307 11.43 24.85 2.37
CA PHE A 307 10.39 25.38 3.25
C PHE A 307 9.61 26.55 2.62
N LYS A 308 10.12 27.13 1.52
CA LYS A 308 9.45 28.23 0.81
C LYS A 308 8.39 27.67 -0.14
N ASN A 309 7.12 27.86 0.20
CA ASN A 309 6.01 27.47 -0.67
C ASN A 309 4.85 28.50 -0.65
N LYS A 310 4.22 28.72 -1.81
CA LYS A 310 3.09 29.66 -1.96
C LYS A 310 1.86 29.21 -1.16
N HIS A 311 1.49 27.93 -1.23
CA HIS A 311 0.22 27.41 -0.71
C HIS A 311 0.34 26.58 0.57
N TYR A 312 1.54 26.09 0.85
CA TYR A 312 1.79 25.20 1.97
C TYR A 312 2.77 25.84 2.95
N GLN A 313 2.68 25.45 4.21
CA GLN A 313 3.66 25.76 5.24
C GLN A 313 4.03 24.50 6.02
N PHE A 314 5.22 24.51 6.61
CA PHE A 314 5.69 23.38 7.38
C PHE A 314 4.77 23.14 8.59
N HIS A 315 4.39 21.88 8.80
CA HIS A 315 3.49 21.47 9.87
C HIS A 315 4.24 21.05 11.14
N ASN A 316 5.55 21.35 11.22
CA ASN A 316 6.33 21.14 12.44
C ASN A 316 6.31 19.67 12.91
N GLN A 317 6.35 18.76 11.94
CA GLN A 317 6.46 17.32 12.12
C GLN A 317 7.29 16.72 10.98
N ILE A 318 8.19 15.81 11.35
CA ILE A 318 8.99 15.03 10.41
C ILE A 318 8.85 13.54 10.67
N GLN A 319 9.11 12.74 9.65
CA GLN A 319 9.36 11.31 9.78
C GLN A 319 10.77 11.01 9.28
N THR A 320 11.60 10.35 10.08
CA THR A 320 13.00 10.08 9.71
C THR A 320 13.44 8.66 10.06
N ASP A 321 14.20 8.03 9.17
CA ASP A 321 14.91 6.77 9.43
C ASP A 321 16.41 7.01 9.68
N GLY A 322 16.80 8.25 10.05
CA GLY A 322 18.19 8.69 10.19
C GLY A 322 18.87 9.07 8.88
N ILE A 323 18.39 8.59 7.73
CA ILE A 323 18.97 8.92 6.41
C ILE A 323 18.06 9.82 5.59
N SER A 324 16.79 9.46 5.52
CA SER A 324 15.77 10.13 4.74
C SER A 324 14.72 10.74 5.66
N CYS A 325 14.34 11.98 5.37
CA CYS A 325 13.40 12.77 6.13
C CYS A 325 12.18 13.10 5.27
N CYS A 326 10.99 12.72 5.74
CA CYS A 326 9.71 13.17 5.19
C CYS A 326 9.24 14.38 6.00
N LEU A 327 9.19 15.54 5.34
CA LEU A 327 8.66 16.78 5.89
C LEU A 327 7.16 16.86 5.65
N LEU A 328 6.38 17.04 6.70
CA LEU A 328 4.93 17.25 6.59
C LEU A 328 4.62 18.73 6.43
N PHE A 329 3.84 19.06 5.40
CA PHE A 329 3.32 20.39 5.14
C PHE A 329 1.80 20.39 5.18
N ILE A 330 1.23 21.49 5.66
CA ILE A 330 -0.20 21.75 5.68
C ILE A 330 -0.50 22.96 4.79
N ARG A 331 -1.67 22.97 4.14
CA ARG A 331 -2.12 24.17 3.42
C ARG A 331 -2.24 25.35 4.38
N LYS A 332 -1.82 26.54 3.94
CA LYS A 332 -1.79 27.74 4.79
C LYS A 332 -3.16 28.10 5.38
N ASP A 333 -4.22 27.95 4.60
CA ASP A 333 -5.61 28.19 4.99
C ASP A 333 -6.17 27.17 6.02
N LEU A 334 -5.41 26.12 6.34
CA LEU A 334 -5.86 25.05 7.24
C LEU A 334 -5.09 24.96 8.56
N LYS A 335 -3.97 25.68 8.75
CA LYS A 335 -3.10 25.50 9.92
C LYS A 335 -3.77 25.92 11.24
N ASP A 336 -4.52 27.01 11.21
CA ASP A 336 -5.12 27.61 12.41
C ASP A 336 -6.64 27.40 12.48
N LYS A 337 -7.17 26.38 11.79
CA LYS A 337 -8.60 26.07 11.85
C LYS A 337 -9.01 25.67 13.26
N LYS A 338 -10.17 26.18 13.70
CA LYS A 338 -10.76 25.90 15.01
C LYS A 338 -10.95 24.39 15.21
N TRP A 339 -10.72 23.94 16.45
CA TRP A 339 -10.99 22.58 16.91
C TRP A 339 -12.39 22.10 16.46
N GLY A 340 -12.48 20.86 15.96
CA GLY A 340 -13.72 20.29 15.41
C GLY A 340 -13.94 20.53 13.91
N SER A 341 -13.16 21.41 13.26
CA SER A 341 -13.23 21.60 11.81
C SER A 341 -12.72 20.38 11.06
N ARG A 342 -13.56 19.70 10.28
CA ARG A 342 -13.12 18.59 9.42
C ARG A 342 -12.16 19.10 8.35
N VAL A 343 -10.99 18.49 8.25
CA VAL A 343 -10.04 18.75 7.18
C VAL A 343 -10.67 18.29 5.85
N PRO A 344 -10.61 19.09 4.76
CA PRO A 344 -11.19 18.69 3.49
C PRO A 344 -10.55 17.39 3.00
N VAL A 345 -11.36 16.37 2.77
CA VAL A 345 -10.94 15.14 2.11
C VAL A 345 -11.12 15.33 0.62
N LEU A 346 -10.01 15.33 -0.12
CA LEU A 346 -10.07 15.24 -1.58
C LEU A 346 -10.69 13.91 -1.96
N GLN A 347 -11.86 13.96 -2.61
CA GLN A 347 -12.43 12.76 -3.21
C GLN A 347 -11.52 12.29 -4.35
N GLU A 348 -11.36 10.97 -4.51
CA GLU A 348 -10.67 10.46 -5.69
C GLU A 348 -11.46 10.85 -6.93
N GLN A 349 -10.82 11.58 -7.85
CA GLN A 349 -11.46 11.95 -9.11
C GLN A 349 -11.73 10.69 -9.93
N ASP A 350 -12.99 10.53 -10.35
CA ASP A 350 -13.37 9.48 -11.28
C ASP A 350 -12.84 9.82 -12.69
N PHE A 351 -12.37 8.79 -13.39
CA PHE A 351 -11.97 8.96 -14.78
C PHE A 351 -13.21 8.87 -15.68
N TYR A 352 -13.61 10.01 -16.24
CA TYR A 352 -14.74 10.07 -17.18
C TYR A 352 -14.49 9.21 -18.41
N ASN A 353 -15.55 8.60 -18.94
CA ASN A 353 -15.54 7.97 -20.26
C ASN A 353 -15.94 9.01 -21.30
N ILE A 354 -15.52 8.80 -22.53
CA ILE A 354 -15.81 9.74 -23.61
C ILE A 354 -17.31 9.88 -23.87
N GLU A 355 -18.08 8.82 -23.60
CA GLU A 355 -19.53 8.80 -23.69
C GLU A 355 -20.22 9.62 -22.57
N ASP A 356 -19.48 10.01 -21.52
CA ASP A 356 -20.00 10.84 -20.43
C ASP A 356 -19.98 12.35 -20.78
N LEU A 357 -19.41 12.76 -21.93
CA LEU A 357 -19.28 14.17 -22.34
C LEU A 357 -20.44 14.62 -23.25
N SER A 358 -20.86 15.88 -23.10
CA SER A 358 -21.86 16.51 -23.97
C SER A 358 -21.27 16.92 -25.34
N LYS A 359 -22.14 17.16 -26.33
CA LYS A 359 -21.75 17.63 -27.68
C LYS A 359 -20.88 18.88 -27.64
N GLY A 360 -21.34 19.92 -26.92
CA GLY A 360 -20.57 21.18 -26.80
C GLY A 360 -19.20 20.99 -26.17
N GLN A 361 -19.06 20.06 -25.21
CA GLN A 361 -17.75 19.74 -24.63
C GLN A 361 -16.83 19.02 -25.62
N LEU A 362 -17.36 18.09 -26.41
CA LEU A 362 -16.59 17.38 -27.43
C LEU A 362 -16.09 18.34 -28.52
N ASP A 363 -16.89 19.33 -28.90
CA ASP A 363 -16.50 20.34 -29.88
C ASP A 363 -15.23 21.10 -29.46
N THR A 364 -15.07 21.40 -28.17
CA THR A 364 -13.84 22.05 -27.63
C THR A 364 -12.57 21.19 -27.73
N LEU A 365 -12.71 19.90 -28.05
CA LEU A 365 -11.60 18.94 -28.12
C LEU A 365 -11.10 18.70 -29.55
N LYS A 366 -11.86 19.12 -30.58
CA LYS A 366 -11.56 18.86 -32.00
C LYS A 366 -10.20 19.38 -32.45
N GLU A 367 -9.77 20.51 -31.89
CA GLU A 367 -8.51 21.16 -32.25
C GLU A 367 -7.27 20.55 -31.57
N ARG A 368 -7.47 19.63 -30.62
CA ARG A 368 -6.37 19.06 -29.83
C ARG A 368 -5.70 17.90 -30.57
N ASN A 369 -4.40 17.69 -30.31
CA ASN A 369 -3.72 16.49 -30.78
C ASN A 369 -4.18 15.26 -29.97
N ILE A 370 -4.84 14.32 -30.63
CA ILE A 370 -5.35 13.10 -30.00
C ILE A 370 -4.24 12.05 -29.93
N VAL A 371 -3.96 11.59 -28.72
CA VAL A 371 -2.98 10.52 -28.46
C VAL A 371 -3.71 9.30 -27.91
N GLY A 372 -3.61 8.18 -28.60
CA GLY A 372 -4.14 6.91 -28.11
C GLY A 372 -3.14 6.24 -27.16
N CYS A 373 -3.60 5.85 -25.98
CA CYS A 373 -2.78 5.24 -24.93
C CYS A 373 -3.33 3.86 -24.53
N ASP A 374 -2.56 2.82 -24.84
CA ASP A 374 -2.81 1.43 -24.44
C ASP A 374 -2.07 1.11 -23.12
N PRO A 375 -2.77 0.92 -21.99
CA PRO A 375 -2.17 0.48 -20.74
C PRO A 375 -1.82 -1.01 -20.74
N GLY A 376 -0.76 -1.40 -20.03
CA GLY A 376 -0.30 -2.79 -20.00
C GLY A 376 0.41 -3.21 -18.70
N LYS A 377 0.88 -4.47 -18.64
CA LYS A 377 1.70 -4.99 -17.53
C LYS A 377 3.21 -4.87 -17.78
N ARG A 378 3.66 -5.12 -19.02
CA ARG A 378 5.08 -4.99 -19.42
C ARG A 378 5.36 -3.61 -19.98
N SER A 379 4.66 -3.23 -21.04
CA SER A 379 4.46 -1.84 -21.46
C SER A 379 3.47 -1.26 -20.46
N LEU A 380 3.88 -0.40 -19.54
CA LEU A 380 2.95 0.19 -18.58
C LEU A 380 1.96 1.11 -19.31
N VAL A 381 2.47 1.85 -20.29
CA VAL A 381 1.72 2.61 -21.28
C VAL A 381 2.45 2.57 -22.62
N TYR A 382 1.67 2.47 -23.69
CA TYR A 382 2.12 2.62 -25.06
C TYR A 382 1.26 3.72 -25.71
N MET A 383 1.88 4.73 -26.30
CA MET A 383 1.21 5.93 -26.80
C MET A 383 1.56 6.15 -28.27
N MET A 384 0.55 6.47 -29.09
CA MET A 384 0.72 6.87 -30.48
C MET A 384 -0.23 7.99 -30.87
N ASP A 385 0.22 8.88 -31.76
CA ASP A 385 -0.61 9.92 -32.40
C ASP A 385 -0.87 9.60 -33.88
N LYS A 386 -1.61 10.49 -34.55
CA LYS A 386 -1.97 10.35 -35.97
C LYS A 386 -0.78 10.49 -36.92
N ASN A 387 0.29 11.16 -36.46
CA ASN A 387 1.50 11.41 -37.23
C ASN A 387 2.47 10.21 -37.15
N GLY A 388 2.14 9.18 -36.36
CA GLY A 388 2.98 8.01 -36.16
C GLY A 388 4.04 8.18 -35.07
N ASN A 389 4.03 9.31 -34.33
CA ASN A 389 4.91 9.49 -33.19
C ASN A 389 4.58 8.45 -32.12
N LYS A 390 5.61 7.92 -31.49
CA LYS A 390 5.50 6.81 -30.55
C LYS A 390 6.23 7.12 -29.26
N LEU A 391 5.57 6.84 -28.14
CA LEU A 391 6.22 6.85 -26.83
C LEU A 391 5.78 5.64 -26.00
N GLN A 392 6.73 4.99 -25.33
CA GLN A 392 6.47 3.81 -24.51
C GLN A 392 7.18 3.95 -23.16
N TYR A 393 6.49 3.56 -22.09
CA TYR A 393 7.09 3.43 -20.77
C TYR A 393 6.91 2.01 -20.24
N THR A 394 8.01 1.33 -19.95
CA THR A 394 7.98 -0.11 -19.62
C THR A 394 8.35 -0.41 -18.17
N ALA A 395 7.81 -1.49 -17.60
CA ALA A 395 8.15 -1.94 -16.26
C ALA A 395 9.65 -2.29 -16.11
N PRO A 396 10.33 -2.94 -17.09
CA PRO A 396 11.78 -3.13 -17.05
C PRO A 396 12.58 -1.82 -17.09
N GLN A 397 12.18 -0.86 -17.93
CA GLN A 397 12.79 0.47 -17.98
C GLN A 397 12.70 1.14 -16.61
N ARG A 398 11.49 1.23 -16.04
CA ARG A 398 11.27 1.77 -14.69
C ARG A 398 12.13 1.09 -13.63
N LYS A 399 12.28 -0.24 -13.68
CA LYS A 399 13.11 -0.99 -12.71
C LYS A 399 14.60 -0.65 -12.82
N ARG A 400 15.09 -0.33 -14.04
CA ARG A 400 16.47 0.14 -14.27
C ARG A 400 16.66 1.60 -13.84
N GLU A 401 15.76 2.48 -14.29
CA GLU A 401 15.84 3.92 -14.03
C GLU A 401 15.68 4.22 -12.54
N SER A 402 14.78 3.51 -11.83
CA SER A 402 14.64 3.59 -10.37
C SER A 402 15.79 2.95 -9.59
N LYS A 403 16.82 2.41 -10.23
CA LYS A 403 17.94 1.67 -9.63
C LYS A 403 17.54 0.42 -8.83
N ALA A 404 16.27 0.01 -8.84
CA ALA A 404 15.79 -1.16 -8.11
C ALA A 404 16.55 -2.45 -8.47
N LYS A 405 16.81 -2.69 -9.77
CA LYS A 405 17.57 -3.88 -10.22
C LYS A 405 19.03 -3.85 -9.75
N THR A 406 19.67 -2.68 -9.80
CA THR A 406 21.06 -2.50 -9.37
C THR A 406 21.16 -2.67 -7.86
N ASN A 407 20.30 -2.02 -7.08
CA ASN A 407 20.27 -2.13 -5.63
C ASN A 407 20.02 -3.58 -5.20
N GLN A 408 19.11 -4.30 -5.87
CA GLN A 408 18.85 -5.72 -5.57
C GLN A 408 20.11 -6.58 -5.71
N ARG A 409 20.95 -6.34 -6.72
CA ARG A 409 22.21 -7.07 -6.92
C ARG A 409 23.23 -6.76 -5.83
N ILE A 410 23.46 -5.46 -5.59
CA ILE A 410 24.40 -4.99 -4.56
C ILE A 410 24.02 -5.55 -3.18
N LEU A 411 22.76 -5.42 -2.79
CA LEU A 411 22.31 -5.89 -1.47
C LEU A 411 22.37 -7.43 -1.33
N LEU A 412 22.22 -8.17 -2.44
CA LEU A 412 22.40 -9.62 -2.43
C LEU A 412 23.88 -10.01 -2.27
N GLU A 413 24.78 -9.33 -2.99
CA GLU A 413 26.22 -9.51 -2.85
C GLU A 413 26.70 -9.16 -1.45
N GLU A 414 26.23 -8.05 -0.88
CA GLU A 414 26.54 -7.65 0.51
C GLU A 414 26.09 -8.73 1.51
N ARG A 415 24.90 -9.31 1.33
CA ARG A 415 24.44 -10.41 2.18
C ARG A 415 25.30 -11.66 2.06
N LYS A 416 25.70 -12.04 0.84
CA LYS A 416 26.58 -13.18 0.61
C LYS A 416 27.96 -12.98 1.25
N ARG A 417 28.57 -11.81 1.04
CA ARG A 417 29.89 -11.48 1.60
C ARG A 417 29.93 -11.50 3.13
N ASN A 418 28.81 -11.19 3.79
CA ASN A 418 28.72 -11.14 5.26
C ASN A 418 28.06 -12.41 5.85
N GLY A 419 27.87 -13.49 5.08
CA GLY A 419 27.30 -14.75 5.58
C GLY A 419 25.87 -14.64 6.13
N ILE A 420 25.09 -13.65 5.68
CA ILE A 420 23.77 -13.33 6.23
C ILE A 420 22.70 -14.30 5.74
N ILE A 421 22.90 -14.89 4.56
CA ILE A 421 21.93 -15.83 3.98
C ILE A 421 21.88 -17.10 4.82
N GLU A 422 23.04 -17.62 5.18
CA GLU A 422 23.22 -18.83 5.98
C GLU A 422 22.59 -18.65 7.35
N LYS A 423 22.88 -17.53 8.02
CA LYS A 423 22.28 -17.17 9.31
C LYS A 423 20.75 -17.07 9.24
N GLU A 424 20.21 -16.39 8.24
CA GLU A 424 18.74 -16.26 8.08
C GLU A 424 18.06 -17.59 7.73
N THR A 425 18.75 -18.52 7.06
CA THR A 425 18.23 -19.85 6.73
C THR A 425 17.96 -20.69 7.98
N ILE A 426 18.78 -20.58 9.03
CA ILE A 426 18.58 -21.32 10.29
C ILE A 426 17.20 -21.01 10.90
N LEU A 427 16.81 -19.74 10.91
CA LEU A 427 15.49 -19.34 11.43
C LEU A 427 14.33 -19.92 10.61
N SER A 428 14.54 -20.25 9.33
CA SER A 428 13.48 -20.79 8.46
C SER A 428 13.02 -22.18 8.85
N PHE A 429 13.80 -22.91 9.66
CA PHE A 429 13.38 -24.19 10.27
C PHE A 429 12.36 -24.00 11.38
N GLN A 430 12.25 -22.79 11.94
CA GLN A 430 11.27 -22.45 12.98
C GLN A 430 10.01 -21.81 12.37
N ASN A 431 8.87 -21.97 13.03
CA ASN A 431 7.58 -21.51 12.51
C ASN A 431 6.98 -20.32 13.26
N SER A 432 7.27 -19.12 12.76
CA SER A 432 6.67 -17.85 13.26
C SER A 432 5.13 -17.78 13.26
N LYS A 433 4.45 -18.67 12.52
CA LYS A 433 3.00 -18.68 12.34
C LYS A 433 2.28 -19.64 13.28
N SER A 434 3.02 -20.53 13.93
CA SER A 434 2.47 -21.50 14.89
C SER A 434 1.69 -20.77 15.97
N VAL A 435 0.58 -21.39 16.39
CA VAL A 435 -0.22 -20.95 17.53
C VAL A 435 0.06 -21.80 18.77
N ASP A 436 0.93 -22.80 18.65
CA ASP A 436 1.50 -23.52 19.78
C ASP A 436 2.46 -22.60 20.53
N TYR A 437 2.23 -22.47 21.84
CA TYR A 437 2.94 -21.53 22.70
C TYR A 437 4.45 -21.84 22.76
N GLU A 438 4.81 -23.11 22.90
CA GLU A 438 6.21 -23.56 23.06
C GLU A 438 6.98 -23.56 21.73
N LYS A 439 6.32 -23.92 20.62
CA LYS A 439 6.92 -23.73 19.28
C LYS A 439 7.18 -22.25 18.99
N PHE A 440 6.28 -21.36 19.42
CA PHE A 440 6.49 -19.93 19.24
C PHE A 440 7.61 -19.38 20.14
N LYS A 441 7.72 -19.83 21.39
CA LYS A 441 8.88 -19.52 22.26
C LYS A 441 10.20 -19.94 21.61
N SER A 442 10.25 -21.16 21.07
CA SER A 442 11.43 -21.68 20.36
C SER A 442 11.80 -20.80 19.15
N TYR A 443 10.80 -20.35 18.38
CA TYR A 443 11.01 -19.36 17.32
C TYR A 443 11.57 -18.03 17.85
N LEU A 444 11.07 -17.52 18.98
CA LEU A 444 11.53 -16.25 19.54
C LEU A 444 13.00 -16.30 19.98
N VAL A 445 13.43 -17.39 20.62
CA VAL A 445 14.83 -17.60 21.04
C VAL A 445 15.77 -17.57 19.82
N GLU A 446 15.46 -18.37 18.79
CA GLU A 446 16.26 -18.37 17.55
C GLU A 446 16.20 -17.03 16.81
N LYS A 447 15.06 -16.33 16.86
CA LYS A 447 14.91 -15.01 16.25
C LYS A 447 15.76 -13.96 16.96
N ASP A 448 15.80 -13.98 18.29
CA ASP A 448 16.60 -13.07 19.09
C ASP A 448 18.11 -13.27 18.85
N LYS A 449 18.55 -14.53 18.84
CA LYS A 449 19.92 -14.91 18.46
C LYS A 449 20.31 -14.36 17.09
N LEU A 450 19.48 -14.62 16.06
CA LEU A 450 19.71 -14.10 14.71
C LEU A 450 19.74 -12.57 14.68
N ASN A 451 18.86 -11.90 15.41
CA ASN A 451 18.83 -10.45 15.48
C ASN A 451 20.14 -9.91 16.05
N LYS A 452 20.61 -10.43 17.19
CA LYS A 452 21.89 -10.04 17.82
C LYS A 452 23.06 -10.19 16.83
N GLU A 453 23.11 -11.29 16.08
CA GLU A 453 24.16 -11.55 15.09
C GLU A 453 24.11 -10.65 13.84
N THR A 454 22.93 -10.16 13.45
CA THR A 454 22.71 -9.42 12.19
C THR A 454 22.45 -7.93 12.39
N THR A 455 22.34 -7.47 13.63
CA THR A 455 21.97 -6.09 13.99
C THR A 455 22.95 -5.06 13.42
N GLU A 456 24.25 -5.21 13.66
CA GLU A 456 25.26 -4.26 13.19
C GLU A 456 25.32 -4.19 11.65
N PHE A 457 25.07 -5.32 10.98
CA PHE A 457 25.00 -5.37 9.52
C PHE A 457 23.81 -4.57 8.97
N TYR A 458 22.63 -4.67 9.59
CA TYR A 458 21.42 -3.99 9.13
C TYR A 458 21.28 -2.54 9.62
N LYS A 459 22.03 -2.13 10.66
CA LYS A 459 22.19 -0.72 11.07
C LYS A 459 22.95 0.12 10.05
N ARG A 460 23.83 -0.49 9.24
CA ARG A 460 24.60 0.19 8.18
C ARG A 460 23.69 1.06 7.30
N ASP A 461 24.14 2.28 7.01
CA ASP A 461 23.33 3.24 6.28
C ASP A 461 23.00 2.81 4.82
N THR A 462 23.79 1.89 4.25
CA THR A 462 23.66 1.35 2.90
C THR A 462 22.22 0.91 2.61
N TRP A 463 21.57 0.21 3.54
CA TRP A 463 20.21 -0.28 3.40
C TRP A 463 19.19 0.85 3.22
N ARG A 464 19.26 1.84 4.11
CA ARG A 464 18.35 3.00 4.13
C ARG A 464 18.63 3.95 2.95
N LYS A 465 19.91 4.18 2.61
CA LYS A 465 20.34 4.96 1.43
C LYS A 465 19.84 4.34 0.14
N MET A 466 19.98 3.02 -0.06
CA MET A 466 19.51 2.34 -1.27
C MET A 466 18.00 2.41 -1.41
N LYS A 467 17.25 2.26 -0.30
CA LYS A 467 15.79 2.42 -0.28
C LYS A 467 15.38 3.84 -0.65
N PHE A 468 16.04 4.87 -0.11
CA PHE A 468 15.78 6.26 -0.45
C PHE A 468 16.16 6.57 -1.92
N ARG A 469 17.29 6.07 -2.40
CA ARG A 469 17.73 6.19 -3.80
C ARG A 469 16.68 5.62 -4.74
N GLN A 470 16.16 4.42 -4.44
CA GLN A 470 15.12 3.80 -5.26
C GLN A 470 13.84 4.63 -5.34
N TYR A 471 13.42 5.20 -4.21
CA TYR A 471 12.28 6.13 -4.16
C TYR A 471 12.52 7.37 -5.03
N SER A 472 13.64 8.06 -4.83
CA SER A 472 13.96 9.33 -5.53
C SER A 472 14.10 9.10 -7.04
N TYR A 473 14.87 8.10 -7.45
CA TYR A 473 15.05 7.77 -8.87
C TYR A 473 13.77 7.23 -9.51
N GLY A 474 12.91 6.55 -8.73
CA GLY A 474 11.58 6.15 -9.19
C GLY A 474 10.68 7.34 -9.51
N LYS A 475 10.73 8.42 -8.71
CA LYS A 475 10.05 9.68 -9.02
C LYS A 475 10.63 10.34 -10.26
N LYS A 476 11.96 10.49 -10.31
CA LYS A 476 12.68 11.05 -11.46
C LYS A 476 12.34 10.33 -12.77
N SER A 477 12.31 9.00 -12.78
CA SER A 477 11.94 8.18 -13.95
C SER A 477 10.54 8.53 -14.48
N VAL A 478 9.56 8.71 -13.58
CA VAL A 478 8.21 9.08 -13.98
C VAL A 478 8.16 10.53 -14.48
N ASP A 479 8.82 11.46 -13.79
CA ASP A 479 8.84 12.88 -14.20
C ASP A 479 9.50 13.04 -15.58
N THR A 480 10.61 12.34 -15.82
CA THR A 480 11.27 12.28 -17.14
C THR A 480 10.32 11.71 -18.20
N PHE A 481 9.60 10.62 -17.91
CA PHE A 481 8.61 10.09 -18.83
C PHE A 481 7.48 11.09 -19.11
N LEU A 482 6.96 11.76 -18.08
CA LEU A 482 5.93 12.79 -18.24
C LEU A 482 6.43 13.97 -19.07
N ASN A 483 7.70 14.36 -18.98
CA ASN A 483 8.26 15.40 -19.85
C ASN A 483 8.38 14.93 -21.31
N LYS A 484 8.79 13.68 -21.53
CA LYS A 484 8.85 13.08 -22.86
C LYS A 484 7.51 13.05 -23.58
N ILE A 485 6.39 12.90 -22.86
CA ILE A 485 5.04 13.03 -23.47
C ILE A 485 4.89 14.38 -24.16
N LYS A 486 5.24 15.48 -23.47
CA LYS A 486 5.18 16.84 -24.02
C LYS A 486 6.17 17.02 -25.17
N GLU A 487 7.39 16.52 -25.04
CA GLU A 487 8.41 16.59 -26.10
C GLU A 487 7.98 15.83 -27.37
N THR A 488 7.26 14.71 -27.22
CA THR A 488 6.88 13.84 -28.35
C THR A 488 5.57 14.28 -29.02
N PHE A 489 4.58 14.73 -28.25
CA PHE A 489 3.22 14.97 -28.75
C PHE A 489 2.77 16.44 -28.67
N GLY A 490 3.56 17.32 -28.05
CA GLY A 490 3.24 18.73 -27.83
C GLY A 490 2.50 19.01 -26.53
N GLU A 491 2.09 20.27 -26.34
CA GLU A 491 1.36 20.72 -25.13
C GLU A 491 -0.16 20.54 -25.25
N ASN A 492 -0.73 20.84 -26.43
CA ASN A 492 -2.17 20.78 -26.67
C ASN A 492 -2.63 19.36 -27.02
N ILE A 493 -2.57 18.45 -26.04
CA ILE A 493 -2.89 17.03 -26.24
C ILE A 493 -4.12 16.59 -25.44
N LEU A 494 -4.88 15.66 -26.02
CA LEU A 494 -5.89 14.86 -25.32
C LEU A 494 -5.51 13.38 -25.41
N ILE A 495 -5.35 12.73 -24.26
CA ILE A 495 -4.97 11.32 -24.21
C ILE A 495 -6.23 10.45 -24.09
N GLY A 496 -6.58 9.75 -25.17
CA GLY A 496 -7.52 8.63 -25.13
C GLY A 496 -6.89 7.45 -24.39
N TYR A 497 -7.31 7.20 -23.16
CA TYR A 497 -6.73 6.20 -22.27
C TYR A 497 -7.63 4.97 -22.22
N GLY A 498 -7.12 3.83 -22.67
CA GLY A 498 -7.89 2.59 -22.68
C GLY A 498 -8.35 2.13 -21.27
N ASN A 499 -9.57 1.58 -21.19
CA ASN A 499 -10.14 1.05 -19.95
C ASN A 499 -9.52 -0.30 -19.59
N TRP A 500 -8.44 -0.26 -18.82
CA TRP A 500 -7.82 -1.46 -18.24
C TRP A 500 -8.83 -2.30 -17.44
N SER A 501 -9.27 -3.42 -18.01
CA SER A 501 -10.37 -4.24 -17.48
C SER A 501 -9.99 -5.13 -16.29
N ARG A 502 -8.69 -5.36 -16.04
CA ARG A 502 -8.24 -6.32 -15.03
C ARG A 502 -7.74 -5.66 -13.74
N SER A 503 -8.58 -5.66 -12.71
CA SER A 503 -8.24 -5.15 -11.36
C SER A 503 -7.28 -6.06 -10.59
N SER A 504 -7.26 -7.37 -10.87
CA SER A 504 -6.48 -8.36 -10.12
C SER A 504 -5.00 -8.45 -10.55
N GLN A 505 -4.12 -8.73 -9.59
CA GLN A 505 -2.72 -9.04 -9.87
C GLN A 505 -2.58 -10.45 -10.42
N MET A 506 -1.88 -10.59 -11.55
CA MET A 506 -1.62 -11.90 -12.16
C MET A 506 -0.55 -12.66 -11.37
N LYS A 507 -0.79 -13.95 -11.12
CA LYS A 507 0.20 -14.85 -10.53
C LYS A 507 1.46 -14.85 -11.40
N HIS A 508 2.64 -14.85 -10.77
CA HIS A 508 3.96 -14.79 -11.44
C HIS A 508 4.27 -13.49 -12.22
N PHE A 509 3.38 -12.49 -12.20
CA PHE A 509 3.71 -11.16 -12.71
C PHE A 509 4.18 -10.24 -11.58
N MET A 510 5.08 -9.33 -11.92
CA MET A 510 5.51 -8.28 -11.00
C MET A 510 4.35 -7.29 -10.73
N PRO A 511 4.21 -6.76 -9.51
CA PRO A 511 3.31 -5.64 -9.24
C PRO A 511 3.62 -4.46 -10.16
N THR A 512 2.56 -3.83 -10.67
CA THR A 512 2.65 -2.78 -11.70
C THR A 512 1.94 -1.53 -11.24
N MET A 513 2.48 -0.37 -11.58
CA MET A 513 2.02 0.92 -11.05
C MET A 513 0.65 1.33 -11.61
N ASN A 514 0.32 0.91 -12.84
CA ASN A 514 -0.93 1.09 -13.59
C ASN A 514 -1.83 2.24 -13.09
N LYS A 515 -2.79 1.98 -12.20
CA LYS A 515 -3.72 3.00 -11.66
C LYS A 515 -3.00 4.24 -11.10
N GLY A 516 -1.88 4.04 -10.41
CA GLY A 516 -1.02 5.11 -9.92
C GLY A 516 -0.30 5.87 -11.03
N LEU A 517 0.12 5.21 -12.11
CA LEU A 517 0.73 5.89 -13.27
C LEU A 517 -0.31 6.73 -14.01
N ARG A 518 -1.52 6.18 -14.23
CA ARG A 518 -2.63 6.91 -14.82
C ARG A 518 -2.96 8.18 -14.03
N LYS A 519 -3.04 8.08 -12.70
CA LYS A 519 -3.23 9.26 -11.82
C LYS A 519 -2.13 10.31 -11.99
N LEU A 520 -0.87 9.91 -12.22
CA LEU A 520 0.24 10.84 -12.44
C LEU A 520 0.20 11.50 -13.82
N ILE A 521 -0.18 10.75 -14.87
CA ILE A 521 -0.38 11.29 -16.22
C ILE A 521 -1.54 12.29 -16.19
N HIS A 522 -2.67 11.90 -15.60
CA HIS A 522 -3.87 12.72 -15.50
C HIS A 522 -3.67 14.03 -14.74
N LYS A 523 -2.77 14.06 -13.75
CA LYS A 523 -2.41 15.31 -13.07
C LYS A 523 -1.72 16.34 -13.98
N LYS A 524 -1.10 15.91 -15.08
CA LYS A 524 -0.34 16.78 -15.99
C LYS A 524 -1.02 16.99 -17.34
N TYR A 525 -1.74 15.97 -17.83
CA TYR A 525 -2.36 15.96 -19.15
C TYR A 525 -3.84 15.58 -19.03
N ASP A 526 -4.67 16.14 -19.91
CA ASP A 526 -6.07 15.77 -19.99
C ASP A 526 -6.19 14.34 -20.55
N THR A 527 -6.89 13.46 -19.82
CA THR A 527 -7.09 12.08 -20.25
C THR A 527 -8.56 11.73 -20.20
N ILE A 528 -9.04 11.01 -21.21
CA ILE A 528 -10.41 10.49 -21.28
C ILE A 528 -10.40 8.97 -21.37
N THR A 529 -11.32 8.29 -20.70
CA THR A 529 -11.40 6.82 -20.76
C THR A 529 -12.06 6.38 -22.05
N ILE A 530 -11.44 5.41 -22.74
CA ILE A 530 -11.98 4.79 -23.95
C ILE A 530 -12.16 3.30 -23.71
N ASN A 531 -13.29 2.75 -24.16
CA ASN A 531 -13.49 1.31 -24.11
C ASN A 531 -12.57 0.59 -25.11
N GLU A 532 -11.75 -0.34 -24.62
CA GLU A 532 -10.77 -1.13 -25.38
C GLU A 532 -11.38 -2.37 -26.08
N CYS A 533 -12.70 -2.52 -26.11
CA CYS A 533 -13.33 -3.68 -26.76
C CYS A 533 -12.81 -3.86 -28.20
N ASN A 534 -12.21 -5.03 -28.46
CA ASN A 534 -11.60 -5.44 -29.73
C ASN A 534 -10.43 -4.58 -30.27
N THR A 535 -9.95 -3.56 -29.55
CA THR A 535 -8.87 -2.66 -30.01
C THR A 535 -7.57 -3.40 -30.31
N SER A 536 -7.28 -4.49 -29.60
CA SER A 536 -6.10 -5.31 -29.83
C SER A 536 -6.30 -6.45 -30.85
N LYS A 537 -7.53 -6.66 -31.33
CA LYS A 537 -7.89 -7.79 -32.22
C LYS A 537 -8.17 -7.35 -33.65
N LYS A 538 -8.74 -6.16 -33.84
CA LYS A 538 -9.04 -5.62 -35.17
C LYS A 538 -7.89 -4.78 -35.68
N CYS A 539 -7.57 -4.91 -36.96
CA CYS A 539 -6.53 -4.14 -37.64
C CYS A 539 -6.87 -2.64 -37.60
N CYS A 540 -5.90 -1.82 -37.25
CA CYS A 540 -6.10 -0.38 -37.14
C CYS A 540 -6.43 0.32 -38.45
N ASP A 541 -6.16 -0.29 -39.60
CA ASP A 541 -6.40 0.34 -40.91
C ASP A 541 -7.70 -0.14 -41.53
N CYS A 542 -7.90 -1.45 -41.62
CA CYS A 542 -9.02 -2.05 -42.34
C CYS A 542 -10.12 -2.61 -41.43
N ASN A 543 -9.98 -2.52 -40.10
CA ASN A 543 -10.96 -2.99 -39.12
C ASN A 543 -11.31 -4.49 -39.15
N LYS A 544 -10.59 -5.30 -39.95
CA LYS A 544 -10.74 -6.76 -40.01
C LYS A 544 -9.93 -7.47 -38.92
N ASP A 545 -10.19 -8.75 -38.68
CA ASP A 545 -9.49 -9.52 -37.66
C ASP A 545 -7.99 -9.70 -37.95
N LEU A 546 -7.20 -9.61 -36.89
CA LEU A 546 -5.77 -9.90 -36.90
C LEU A 546 -5.53 -11.35 -36.49
N GLU A 547 -4.59 -11.98 -37.17
CA GLU A 547 -4.14 -13.33 -36.87
C GLU A 547 -2.74 -13.33 -36.28
N TYR A 548 -2.40 -14.35 -35.50
CA TYR A 548 -1.02 -14.52 -35.04
C TYR A 548 -0.14 -15.01 -36.16
N TYR A 549 1.03 -14.41 -36.30
CA TYR A 549 2.07 -14.97 -37.15
C TYR A 549 2.45 -16.38 -36.67
N LYS A 550 2.56 -17.30 -37.61
CA LYS A 550 3.10 -18.64 -37.39
C LYS A 550 4.52 -18.68 -37.93
N ASP A 551 5.46 -19.14 -37.14
CA ASP A 551 6.84 -19.37 -37.60
C ASP A 551 6.92 -20.56 -38.56
N LYS A 552 8.14 -20.88 -39.02
CA LYS A 552 8.40 -21.99 -39.96
C LYS A 552 7.98 -23.36 -39.41
N GLU A 553 7.83 -23.50 -38.10
CA GLU A 553 7.39 -24.71 -37.40
C GLU A 553 5.87 -24.69 -37.12
N GLY A 554 5.14 -23.69 -37.61
CA GLY A 554 3.70 -23.54 -37.43
C GLY A 554 3.30 -22.99 -36.05
N LYS A 555 4.26 -22.59 -35.20
CA LYS A 555 4.01 -22.12 -33.84
C LYS A 555 3.64 -20.64 -33.83
N LYS A 556 2.58 -20.31 -33.07
CA LYS A 556 2.07 -18.94 -32.96
C LYS A 556 3.03 -18.05 -32.17
N VAL A 557 3.43 -16.93 -32.76
CA VAL A 557 4.23 -15.90 -32.10
C VAL A 557 3.31 -14.84 -31.49
N PHE A 558 3.02 -14.96 -30.20
CA PHE A 558 2.00 -14.19 -29.46
C PHE A 558 2.10 -12.65 -29.47
N ARG A 559 3.15 -12.05 -30.06
CA ARG A 559 3.35 -10.59 -30.15
C ARG A 559 3.31 -10.02 -31.56
N LEU A 560 3.40 -10.88 -32.57
CA LEU A 560 3.38 -10.51 -33.97
C LEU A 560 2.02 -10.86 -34.52
N LEU A 561 1.25 -9.81 -34.84
CA LEU A 561 -0.03 -9.93 -35.50
C LEU A 561 0.13 -9.60 -36.98
N ILE A 562 -0.65 -10.29 -37.80
CA ILE A 562 -0.71 -10.13 -39.24
C ILE A 562 -2.11 -9.73 -39.63
N CYS A 563 -2.22 -8.76 -40.53
CA CYS A 563 -3.44 -8.51 -41.27
C CYS A 563 -3.32 -9.11 -42.67
N SER A 564 -4.19 -10.07 -42.99
CA SER A 564 -4.29 -10.68 -44.32
C SER A 564 -4.81 -9.73 -45.40
N ASN A 565 -5.41 -8.61 -45.01
CA ASN A 565 -6.07 -7.66 -45.91
C ASN A 565 -5.31 -6.36 -46.11
N CYS A 566 -4.21 -6.15 -45.38
CA CYS A 566 -3.36 -4.98 -45.53
C CYS A 566 -2.01 -5.41 -46.10
N VAL A 567 -1.53 -4.68 -47.09
CA VAL A 567 -0.20 -4.83 -47.68
C VAL A 567 0.64 -3.59 -47.38
N SER A 568 1.94 -3.79 -47.20
CA SER A 568 2.89 -2.69 -47.01
C SER A 568 2.92 -1.82 -48.26
N CYS A 569 2.92 -0.50 -48.08
CA CYS A 569 3.00 0.47 -49.17
C CYS A 569 4.29 0.33 -49.99
N GLU A 570 5.40 -0.03 -49.35
CA GLU A 570 6.71 -0.11 -50.00
C GLU A 570 6.92 -1.40 -50.80
N ASN A 571 6.44 -2.55 -50.31
CA ASN A 571 6.83 -3.85 -50.85
C ASN A 571 5.64 -4.76 -51.23
N LYS A 572 4.39 -4.29 -51.07
CA LYS A 572 3.15 -5.08 -51.24
C LYS A 572 3.14 -6.41 -50.45
N ARG A 573 4.00 -6.54 -49.43
CA ARG A 573 4.12 -7.70 -48.54
C ARG A 573 3.19 -7.58 -47.34
N ILE A 574 2.91 -8.71 -46.70
CA ILE A 574 2.10 -8.86 -45.49
C ILE A 574 2.49 -7.83 -44.42
N VAL A 575 1.50 -7.12 -43.88
CA VAL A 575 1.72 -6.10 -42.84
C VAL A 575 1.78 -6.74 -41.46
N PHE A 576 2.93 -6.60 -40.81
CA PHE A 576 3.10 -6.94 -39.41
C PHE A 576 2.67 -5.78 -38.52
N ARG A 577 1.84 -6.09 -37.52
CA ARG A 577 1.40 -5.15 -36.50
C ARG A 577 1.81 -5.67 -35.13
N THR A 578 2.45 -4.82 -34.33
CA THR A 578 2.59 -5.11 -32.90
C THR A 578 1.26 -4.84 -32.22
N ARG A 579 0.85 -5.73 -31.31
CA ARG A 579 -0.42 -5.60 -30.57
C ARG A 579 -0.58 -4.22 -29.90
N ASP A 580 0.43 -3.77 -29.16
CA ASP A 580 0.38 -2.51 -28.41
C ASP A 580 0.20 -1.28 -29.34
N ALA A 581 0.91 -1.24 -30.48
CA ALA A 581 0.75 -0.17 -31.47
C ALA A 581 -0.64 -0.18 -32.11
N ASN A 582 -1.13 -1.37 -32.50
CA ASN A 582 -2.46 -1.52 -33.09
C ASN A 582 -3.55 -1.06 -32.13
N SER A 583 -3.48 -1.48 -30.86
CA SER A 583 -4.41 -1.04 -29.81
C SER A 583 -4.37 0.48 -29.64
N SER A 584 -3.17 1.07 -29.57
CA SER A 584 -3.00 2.52 -29.35
C SER A 584 -3.61 3.34 -30.49
N ILE A 585 -3.35 2.96 -31.74
CA ILE A 585 -3.94 3.62 -32.92
C ILE A 585 -5.47 3.44 -32.94
N ASN A 586 -5.98 2.26 -32.61
CA ASN A 586 -7.43 2.04 -32.52
C ASN A 586 -8.06 2.92 -31.43
N ILE A 587 -7.45 3.02 -30.26
CA ILE A 587 -7.94 3.90 -29.18
C ILE A 587 -7.94 5.36 -29.64
N MET A 588 -6.89 5.81 -30.33
CA MET A 588 -6.83 7.15 -30.91
C MET A 588 -7.96 7.38 -31.93
N LYS A 589 -8.13 6.48 -32.91
CA LYS A 589 -9.18 6.57 -33.93
C LYS A 589 -10.59 6.55 -33.32
N LEU A 590 -10.82 5.73 -32.30
CA LEU A 590 -12.08 5.70 -31.56
C LEU A 590 -12.35 7.01 -30.82
N THR A 591 -11.32 7.58 -30.20
CA THR A 591 -11.42 8.88 -29.51
C THR A 591 -11.81 9.96 -30.51
N GLN A 592 -11.12 10.01 -31.66
CA GLN A 592 -11.37 11.01 -32.69
C GLN A 592 -12.76 10.85 -33.36
N SER A 593 -13.12 9.63 -33.74
CA SER A 593 -14.44 9.32 -34.32
C SER A 593 -15.58 9.72 -33.37
N TRP A 594 -15.41 9.51 -32.06
CA TRP A 594 -16.43 9.90 -31.10
C TRP A 594 -16.52 11.41 -30.91
N ILE A 595 -15.39 12.13 -30.93
CA ILE A 595 -15.36 13.60 -30.86
C ILE A 595 -16.03 14.22 -32.09
N GLU A 596 -15.79 13.67 -33.27
CA GLU A 596 -16.28 14.24 -34.54
C GLU A 596 -17.73 13.85 -34.84
N LYS A 597 -18.08 12.58 -34.63
CA LYS A 597 -19.34 11.99 -35.12
C LYS A 597 -20.20 11.38 -34.02
N GLN A 598 -19.67 11.19 -32.81
CA GLN A 598 -20.30 10.41 -31.74
C GLN A 598 -20.63 8.97 -32.16
N GLU A 599 -19.86 8.45 -33.11
CA GLU A 599 -20.05 7.11 -33.66
C GLU A 599 -18.90 6.20 -33.23
N ARG A 600 -19.26 4.95 -32.95
CA ARG A 600 -18.33 3.86 -32.71
C ARG A 600 -18.50 2.81 -33.81
N PRO A 601 -17.44 2.40 -34.52
CA PRO A 601 -17.58 1.36 -35.55
C PRO A 601 -18.04 0.04 -34.95
N LEU A 602 -18.94 -0.67 -35.65
CA LEU A 602 -19.57 -1.91 -35.19
C LEU A 602 -18.58 -3.00 -34.76
N CYS A 603 -17.42 -3.10 -35.42
CA CYS A 603 -16.39 -4.07 -35.07
C CYS A 603 -15.78 -3.87 -33.65
N PHE A 604 -15.93 -2.67 -33.08
CA PHE A 604 -15.49 -2.31 -31.73
C PHE A 604 -16.66 -2.22 -30.74
N HIS A 605 -17.88 -2.61 -31.14
CA HIS A 605 -19.02 -2.73 -30.23
C HIS A 605 -18.85 -3.95 -29.32
N ILE A 606 -19.46 -3.86 -28.15
CA ILE A 606 -19.57 -4.98 -27.22
C ILE A 606 -20.71 -5.86 -27.74
N SER A 607 -20.51 -7.18 -27.82
CA SER A 607 -21.55 -8.14 -28.24
C SER A 607 -22.82 -8.15 -27.35
N SER A 608 -22.83 -7.36 -26.26
CA SER A 608 -24.00 -7.15 -25.40
C SER A 608 -24.84 -5.91 -25.78
N PHE A 609 -24.51 -5.20 -26.86
CA PHE A 609 -25.31 -4.06 -27.35
C PHE A 609 -26.24 -4.42 -28.52
N THR A 610 -26.13 -5.64 -29.06
CA THR A 610 -27.06 -6.19 -30.06
C THR A 610 -28.14 -7.04 -29.37
N SER A 611 -28.96 -6.38 -28.56
CA SER A 611 -30.30 -6.86 -28.21
C SER A 611 -31.19 -5.66 -27.93
N SER A 612 -31.63 -5.01 -29.01
CA SER A 612 -32.81 -4.15 -29.01
C SER A 612 -34.05 -5.01 -28.79
N ASN A 613 -34.20 -5.55 -27.58
CA ASN A 613 -35.47 -6.11 -27.10
C ASN A 613 -35.74 -5.57 -25.68
N PRO A 614 -36.74 -4.71 -25.48
CA PRO A 614 -36.99 -4.04 -24.20
C PRO A 614 -37.25 -4.99 -23.01
N GLU A 615 -37.68 -6.23 -23.27
CA GLU A 615 -38.08 -7.19 -22.25
C GLU A 615 -36.91 -7.92 -21.56
N ARG A 616 -35.72 -8.03 -22.18
CA ARG A 616 -34.55 -8.68 -21.55
C ARG A 616 -33.76 -7.80 -20.57
N LYS A 617 -34.07 -6.51 -20.47
CA LYS A 617 -33.41 -5.59 -19.50
C LYS A 617 -33.66 -5.96 -18.03
N LYS A 618 -34.62 -6.85 -17.73
CA LYS A 618 -34.89 -7.32 -16.36
C LYS A 618 -34.05 -8.53 -15.92
N GLU A 619 -33.46 -9.30 -16.84
CA GLU A 619 -32.79 -10.56 -16.49
C GLU A 619 -31.26 -10.50 -16.53
N ASP A 620 -30.66 -9.68 -17.40
CA ASP A 620 -29.19 -9.54 -17.49
C ASP A 620 -28.58 -8.59 -16.44
N GLU A 621 -29.39 -8.08 -15.49
CA GLU A 621 -28.95 -7.23 -14.37
C GLU A 621 -28.25 -8.03 -13.24
N LYS A 622 -28.13 -9.35 -13.35
CA LYS A 622 -27.52 -10.21 -12.34
C LYS A 622 -26.18 -10.78 -12.83
N VAL A 623 -25.16 -10.51 -12.03
CA VAL A 623 -23.84 -11.18 -12.01
C VAL A 623 -22.76 -10.61 -12.94
N ARG A 624 -22.10 -9.54 -12.48
CA ARG A 624 -20.64 -9.43 -12.55
C ARG A 624 -20.10 -9.07 -11.17
N PRO A 625 -19.48 -10.00 -10.42
CA PRO A 625 -18.75 -9.66 -9.22
C PRO A 625 -17.30 -9.27 -9.54
N SER A 626 -16.87 -8.29 -8.76
CA SER A 626 -15.51 -7.88 -8.38
C SER A 626 -14.58 -9.00 -7.94
#